data_AF-W4V084-F1
#
_entry.id   AF-W4V084-F1
#
_cell.length_a   1.000
_cell.length_b   1.000
_cell.length_c   1.000
_cell.angle_alpha   90.00
_cell.angle_beta   90.00
_cell.angle_gamma   90.00
#
_symmetry.space_group_name_H-M   'P 1'
#
loop_
_entity.id
_entity.type
_entity.pdbx_description
1 polymer ?
#
loop_
_entity_poly.entity_id
_entity_poly.type
_entity_poly.pdbx_seq_one_letter_code
_entity_poly.pdbx_strand_id
1 'polypeptide(L)' 'MAEYYGLKASQVFVGNGSDELLAFSFMAFFNPGDTIIFPDITYSFYEVYSSMFSVNYRLISLDDEFNVPVEEFLPKMTG' A
#
# COMPACT_ATOMS: atom_id res chain seq x y z
N MET A 1 -9.77 19.98 7.67
CA MET A 1 -9.65 18.60 7.14
C MET A 1 -10.44 17.59 7.96
N ALA A 2 -10.15 17.36 9.24
CA ALA A 2 -10.92 16.41 10.06
C ALA A 2 -12.43 16.72 10.06
N GLU A 3 -12.81 17.96 10.41
CA GLU A 3 -14.21 18.41 10.39
C GLU A 3 -14.87 18.31 9.01
N TYR A 4 -14.14 18.71 7.96
CA TYR A 4 -14.62 18.64 6.57
C TYR A 4 -15.00 17.20 6.14
N TYR A 5 -14.25 16.20 6.61
CA TYR A 5 -14.50 14.77 6.34
C TYR A 5 -15.28 14.06 7.47
N GLY A 6 -15.76 14.78 8.50
CA GLY A 6 -16.49 14.20 9.63
C GLY A 6 -15.65 13.25 10.51
N LEU A 7 -14.32 13.42 10.54
CA LEU A 7 -13.38 12.59 11.30
C LEU A 7 -12.92 13.27 12.60
N LYS A 8 -12.43 12.45 13.56
CA LYS A 8 -11.72 12.98 14.74
C LYS A 8 -10.32 13.41 14.36
N ALA A 9 -9.78 14.42 15.05
CA ALA A 9 -8.39 14.86 14.84
C ALA A 9 -7.38 13.71 15.00
N SER A 10 -7.62 12.77 15.92
CA SER A 10 -6.77 11.59 16.13
C SER A 10 -6.79 10.57 14.99
N GLN A 11 -7.69 10.72 14.01
CA GLN A 11 -7.76 9.89 12.80
C GLN A 11 -7.09 10.58 11.60
N VAL A 12 -6.51 11.77 11.79
CA VAL A 12 -5.85 12.54 10.75
C VAL A 12 -4.38 12.69 11.10
N PHE A 13 -3.51 12.20 10.22
CA PHE A 13 -2.07 12.38 10.32
C PHE A 13 -1.61 13.31 9.19
N VAL A 14 -0.89 14.38 9.54
CA VAL A 14 -0.42 15.39 8.59
C VAL A 14 1.09 15.19 8.38
N GLY A 15 1.52 15.13 7.13
CA GLY A 15 2.93 15.06 6.75
C GLY A 15 3.25 15.96 5.56
N ASN A 16 4.51 15.95 5.15
CA ASN A 16 5.05 16.77 4.07
C ASN A 16 4.83 16.11 2.69
N GLY A 17 3.58 15.73 2.42
CA GLY A 17 3.18 15.04 1.18
C GLY A 17 2.90 13.55 1.37
N SER A 18 2.23 12.96 0.39
CA SER A 18 1.84 11.54 0.41
C SER A 18 3.02 10.60 0.47
N ASP A 19 4.15 10.97 -0.13
CA ASP A 19 5.30 10.08 -0.30
C ASP A 19 6.00 9.84 1.05
N GLU A 20 6.16 10.89 1.85
CA GLU A 20 6.67 10.76 3.23
C GLU A 20 5.72 9.90 4.09
N LEU A 21 4.41 10.13 3.97
CA LEU A 21 3.42 9.34 4.71
C LEU A 21 3.38 7.89 4.25
N LEU A 22 3.61 7.63 2.97
CA LEU A 22 3.74 6.29 2.42
C LEU A 22 4.99 5.60 2.97
N ALA A 23 6.14 6.28 3.01
CA ALA A 23 7.35 5.77 3.63
C ALA A 23 7.15 5.44 5.13
N PHE A 24 6.47 6.31 5.88
CA PHE A 24 6.10 6.05 7.28
C PHE A 24 5.19 4.83 7.43
N SER A 25 4.25 4.64 6.50
CA SER A 25 3.41 3.45 6.48
C SER A 25 4.23 2.19 6.23
N PHE A 26 5.20 2.23 5.30
CA PHE A 26 6.11 1.11 5.08
C PHE A 26 6.89 0.74 6.35
N MET A 27 7.47 1.74 7.03
CA MET A 27 8.23 1.53 8.26
C MET A 27 7.37 1.06 9.45
N ALA A 28 6.10 1.48 9.52
CA ALA A 28 5.21 1.14 10.62
C ALA A 28 4.64 -0.27 10.52
N PHE A 29 4.47 -0.80 9.30
CA PHE A 29 3.70 -2.02 9.06
C PHE A 29 4.49 -3.19 8.47
N PHE A 30 5.72 -2.98 7.98
CA PHE A 30 6.52 -4.04 7.39
C PHE A 30 7.90 -4.16 8.04
N ASN A 31 8.35 -5.40 8.15
CA ASN A 31 9.73 -5.76 8.46
C ASN A 31 10.46 -6.20 7.17
N PRO A 32 11.80 -6.13 7.14
CA PRO A 32 12.59 -6.74 6.07
C PRO A 32 12.20 -8.20 5.85
N GLY A 33 11.88 -8.56 4.61
CA GLY A 33 11.44 -9.89 4.20
C GLY A 33 9.91 -10.09 4.16
N ASP A 34 9.12 -9.20 4.77
CA ASP A 34 7.66 -9.23 4.61
C ASP A 34 7.28 -9.02 3.13
N THR A 35 6.07 -9.45 2.74
CA THR A 35 5.59 -9.31 1.36
C THR A 35 4.39 -8.39 1.30
N ILE A 36 4.48 -7.34 0.49
CA ILE A 36 3.35 -6.50 0.09
C ILE A 36 2.84 -6.92 -1.30
N ILE A 37 1.56 -6.70 -1.57
CA ILE A 37 0.92 -7.02 -2.85
C ILE A 37 0.32 -5.73 -3.43
N PHE A 38 0.58 -5.44 -4.70
CA PHE A 38 0.00 -4.30 -5.41
C PHE A 38 -0.10 -4.56 -6.93
N PRO A 39 -0.91 -3.79 -7.68
CA PRO A 39 -1.04 -4.00 -9.12
C PRO A 39 0.27 -3.72 -9.89
N ASP A 40 0.48 -4.37 -11.02
CA ASP A 40 1.65 -4.12 -11.90
C ASP A 40 1.61 -2.72 -12.56
N ILE A 41 0.42 -2.21 -12.84
CA ILE A 41 0.19 -0.84 -13.30
C ILE A 41 -0.31 -0.02 -12.10
N THR A 42 0.61 0.64 -11.41
CA THR A 42 0.33 1.45 -10.22
C THR A 42 1.37 2.55 -10.02
N TYR A 43 1.30 3.23 -8.87
CA TYR A 43 2.27 4.23 -8.46
C TYR A 43 3.66 3.62 -8.19
N SER A 44 4.68 4.09 -8.90
CA SER A 44 6.03 3.49 -8.88
C SER A 44 6.74 3.52 -7.53
N PHE A 45 6.32 4.40 -6.61
CA PHE A 45 6.92 4.48 -5.28
C PHE A 45 6.68 3.24 -4.42
N TYR A 46 5.67 2.41 -4.73
CA TYR A 46 5.51 1.12 -4.04
C TYR A 46 6.74 0.22 -4.25
N GLU A 47 7.29 0.16 -5.47
CA GLU A 47 8.52 -0.59 -5.76
C GLU A 47 9.74 0.06 -5.11
N VAL A 48 9.84 1.40 -5.19
CA VAL A 48 10.95 2.16 -4.59
C VAL A 48 11.02 1.91 -3.08
N TYR A 49 9.91 2.04 -2.37
CA TYR A 49 9.87 1.81 -0.93
C TYR A 49 10.02 0.34 -0.56
N SER A 50 9.47 -0.58 -1.36
CA SER A 50 9.69 -2.02 -1.14
C SER A 50 11.19 -2.35 -1.18
N SER A 51 11.90 -1.84 -2.20
CA SER A 51 13.36 -1.98 -2.31
C SER A 51 14.09 -1.30 -1.15
N MET A 52 13.75 -0.05 -0.83
CA MET A 52 14.39 0.73 0.23
C MET A 52 14.30 0.08 1.60
N PHE A 53 13.16 -0.54 1.93
CA PHE A 53 12.91 -1.17 3.23
C PHE A 53 13.13 -2.69 3.24
N SER A 54 13.71 -3.26 2.17
CA SER A 54 13.92 -4.70 2.02
C SER A 54 12.63 -5.53 2.16
N VAL A 55 11.51 -4.96 1.71
CA VAL A 55 10.20 -5.62 1.66
C VAL A 55 10.06 -6.29 0.28
N ASN A 56 9.69 -7.57 0.27
CA ASN A 56 9.38 -8.28 -0.95
C ASN A 56 8.05 -7.77 -1.51
N TYR A 57 7.83 -7.88 -2.82
CA TYR A 57 6.53 -7.57 -3.40
C TYR A 57 6.07 -8.63 -4.40
N ARG A 58 4.75 -8.79 -4.48
CA ARG A 58 4.07 -9.56 -5.53
C ARG A 58 3.21 -8.60 -6.34
N LEU A 59 3.40 -8.62 -7.65
CA LEU A 59 2.56 -7.88 -8.59
C LEU A 59 1.33 -8.71 -8.98
N ILE A 60 0.22 -8.01 -9.18
CA ILE A 60 -1.02 -8.57 -9.73
C ILE A 60 -1.38 -7.78 -10.98
N SER A 61 -1.62 -8.45 -12.10
CA SER A 61 -2.05 -7.75 -13.30
C SER A 61 -3.48 -7.25 -13.16
N LEU A 62 -3.74 -6.05 -13.66
CA LEU A 62 -5.09 -5.55 -13.81
C LEU A 62 -5.85 -6.37 -14.87
N ASP A 63 -7.18 -6.34 -14.82
CA ASP A 63 -8.01 -6.92 -15.87
C ASP A 63 -7.98 -6.06 -17.17
N ASP A 64 -8.64 -6.53 -18.22
CA ASP A 64 -8.68 -5.86 -19.53
C ASP A 64 -9.36 -4.46 -19.48
N GLU A 65 -10.09 -4.17 -18.40
CA GLU A 65 -10.76 -2.90 -18.14
C GLU A 65 -9.97 -2.02 -17.14
N PHE A 66 -8.75 -2.43 -16.76
CA PHE A 66 -7.89 -1.82 -15.75
C PHE A 66 -8.46 -1.83 -14.33
N ASN A 67 -9.37 -2.75 -13.99
CA ASN A 67 -9.81 -2.96 -12.62
C ASN A 67 -8.86 -3.86 -11.84
N VAL A 68 -8.91 -3.73 -10.51
CA VAL A 68 -8.14 -4.56 -9.58
C VAL A 68 -8.89 -5.87 -9.31
N PRO A 69 -8.31 -7.05 -9.63
CA PRO A 69 -8.92 -8.34 -9.31
C PRO A 69 -8.75 -8.64 -7.81
N VAL A 70 -9.73 -8.25 -7.00
CA VAL A 70 -9.67 -8.26 -5.52
C VAL A 70 -9.36 -9.66 -4.96
N GLU A 71 -9.90 -10.69 -5.57
CA GLU A 71 -9.69 -12.10 -5.22
C GLU A 71 -8.22 -12.52 -5.24
N GLU A 72 -7.39 -11.89 -6.08
CA GLU A 72 -5.97 -12.20 -6.16
C GLU A 72 -5.14 -11.63 -4.99
N PHE A 73 -5.70 -10.64 -4.28
CA PHE A 73 -5.10 -10.03 -3.09
C PHE A 73 -5.45 -10.77 -1.79
N LEU A 74 -6.50 -11.60 -1.82
CA LEU A 74 -6.93 -12.33 -0.64
C LEU A 74 -6.03 -13.54 -0.37
N PRO A 75 -5.80 -13.90 0.91
CA PRO A 75 -5.14 -15.15 1.24
C PRO A 75 -5.92 -16.31 0.61
N LYS A 76 -5.23 -17.20 -0.10
CA LYS A 76 -5.83 -18.46 -0.54
C LYS A 76 -6.18 -19.25 0.71
N MET A 77 -7.46 -19.36 1.05
CA MET A 77 -7.93 -20.21 2.15
C MET A 77 -7.61 -21.66 1.77
N THR A 78 -6.49 -22.18 2.24
CA THR A 78 -6.20 -23.61 2.23
C THR A 78 -6.98 -24.23 3.38
N GLY A 79 -7.93 -25.12 3.05
CA GLY A 79 -8.63 -25.95 4.04
C GLY A 79 -7.73 -26.98 4.71
#